data_AF-A0A5P2QSJ9-F1
#
_entry.id   AF-A0A5P2QSJ9-F1
#
_cell.length_a   1.000
_cell.length_b   1.000
_cell.length_c   1.000
_cell.angle_alpha   90.00
_cell.angle_beta   90.00
_cell.angle_gamma   90.00
#
_symmetry.space_group_name_H-M   'P 1'
#
loop_
_entity.id
_entity.type
_entity.pdbx_description
1 polymer ?
#
loop_
_entity_poly.entity_id
_entity_poly.type
_entity_poly.pdbx_seq_one_letter_code
_entity_poly.pdbx_strand_id
1 'polypeptide(L)'
;MQINDAGLQIIKDSEGLRTRAYYDTGNVLTIGYGHTSAAGAPKVVKGMTITAAEAEQILRRDVAGAEKDVLDLVKVPLNENQFSALVSFVFNLGRAQVADSTLLRKLNAGADPASEFDRWIYDNGKPLEGLRKRRAKERALFEEPVNGAPRESAKARLQRELAALGLYNLKIDGIWGNGSQGALDKFRAHARAIDTILSEMEQ
;
A
#
# COMPACT_ATOMS: atom_id res chain seq x y z
N MET A 1 6.31 7.88 -0.62
CA MET A 1 5.48 6.95 -1.40
C MET A 1 4.83 5.97 -0.43
N GLN A 2 3.70 5.38 -0.79
CA GLN A 2 3.05 4.31 -0.03
C GLN A 2 2.78 3.14 -0.97
N ILE A 3 2.67 1.94 -0.42
CA ILE A 3 2.34 0.74 -1.18
C ILE A 3 0.98 0.89 -1.84
N ASN A 4 0.87 0.52 -3.12
CA ASN A 4 -0.39 0.48 -3.85
C ASN A 4 -1.17 -0.82 -3.55
N ASP A 5 -2.41 -0.91 -4.02
CA ASP A 5 -3.27 -2.06 -3.73
C ASP A 5 -2.73 -3.36 -4.36
N ALA A 6 -2.02 -3.29 -5.50
CA ALA A 6 -1.41 -4.46 -6.11
C ALA A 6 -0.30 -5.05 -5.22
N GLY A 7 0.60 -4.21 -4.71
CA GLY A 7 1.65 -4.64 -3.77
C GLY A 7 1.05 -5.17 -2.46
N LEU A 8 0.03 -4.50 -1.92
CA LEU A 8 -0.64 -4.95 -0.70
C LEU A 8 -1.32 -6.33 -0.93
N GLN A 9 -1.91 -6.54 -2.09
CA GLN A 9 -2.53 -7.82 -2.44
C GLN A 9 -1.51 -8.96 -2.53
N ILE A 10 -0.29 -8.71 -3.02
CA ILE A 10 0.79 -9.71 -3.01
C ILE A 10 1.10 -10.16 -1.58
N ILE A 11 1.18 -9.22 -0.63
CA ILE A 11 1.41 -9.54 0.79
C ILE A 11 0.24 -10.34 1.33
N LYS A 12 -1.01 -9.90 1.12
CA LYS A 12 -2.22 -10.58 1.59
C LYS A 12 -2.31 -12.02 1.09
N ASP A 13 -2.04 -12.24 -0.19
CA ASP A 13 -2.04 -13.57 -0.81
C ASP A 13 -0.95 -14.49 -0.25
N SER A 14 0.19 -13.91 0.12
CA SER A 14 1.37 -14.66 0.59
C SER A 14 1.29 -15.02 2.06
N GLU A 15 0.86 -14.08 2.91
CA GLU A 15 0.75 -14.27 4.36
C GLU A 15 -0.53 -15.04 4.76
N GLY A 16 -1.62 -14.80 4.02
CA GLY A 16 -2.94 -15.35 4.33
C GLY A 16 -3.61 -14.66 5.53
N LEU A 17 -4.96 -14.67 5.53
CA LEU A 17 -5.76 -14.02 6.57
C LEU A 17 -6.14 -15.00 7.70
N ARG A 18 -5.85 -14.62 8.94
CA ARG A 18 -6.32 -15.29 10.16
C ARG A 18 -7.04 -14.30 11.08
N THR A 19 -8.38 -14.32 11.07
CA THR A 19 -9.21 -13.40 11.86
C THR A 19 -9.32 -13.74 13.34
N ARG A 20 -8.76 -14.88 13.78
CA ARG A 20 -8.69 -15.30 15.18
C ARG A 20 -7.22 -15.48 15.55
N ALA A 21 -6.82 -14.96 16.72
CA ALA A 21 -5.47 -15.12 17.24
C ALA A 21 -5.10 -16.61 17.38
N TYR A 22 -3.90 -16.95 16.92
CA TYR A 22 -3.34 -18.30 16.94
C TYR A 22 -1.87 -18.27 17.35
N TYR A 23 -1.33 -19.41 17.76
CA TYR A 23 0.12 -19.54 17.95
C TYR A 23 0.75 -19.97 16.63
N ASP A 24 1.75 -19.24 16.17
CA ASP A 24 2.55 -19.65 15.02
C ASP A 24 3.53 -20.79 15.37
N THR A 25 4.37 -21.19 14.41
CA THR A 25 5.35 -22.27 14.60
C THR A 25 6.44 -21.93 15.63
N GLY A 26 6.63 -20.64 15.93
CA GLY A 26 7.52 -20.14 16.97
C GLY A 26 6.84 -19.96 18.34
N ASN A 27 5.59 -20.39 18.49
CA ASN A 27 4.79 -20.22 19.70
C ASN A 27 4.54 -18.74 20.07
N VAL A 28 4.47 -17.86 19.06
CA VAL A 28 4.11 -16.44 19.23
C VAL A 28 2.63 -16.23 18.88
N LEU A 29 1.93 -15.41 19.66
CA LEU A 29 0.54 -15.03 19.37
C LEU A 29 0.48 -14.10 18.16
N THR A 30 -0.22 -14.55 17.13
CA THR A 30 -0.29 -13.92 15.81
C THR A 30 -1.74 -13.78 15.36
N ILE A 31 -2.06 -12.69 14.64
CA ILE A 31 -3.40 -12.43 14.09
C ILE A 31 -3.32 -11.67 12.75
N GLY A 32 -4.39 -11.67 11.97
CA GLY A 32 -4.47 -10.96 10.70
C GLY A 32 -3.55 -11.58 9.65
N TYR A 33 -2.67 -10.76 9.08
CA TYR A 33 -1.67 -11.13 8.07
C TYR A 33 -0.27 -11.25 8.71
N GLY A 34 -0.15 -12.00 9.81
CA GLY A 34 1.12 -12.19 10.51
C GLY A 34 1.45 -11.14 11.59
N HIS A 35 0.47 -10.34 12.03
CA HIS A 35 0.70 -9.32 13.06
C HIS A 35 0.96 -9.93 14.43
N THR A 36 1.97 -9.43 15.14
CA THR A 36 2.30 -9.80 16.52
C THR A 36 2.39 -8.56 17.40
N SER A 37 2.27 -8.75 18.72
CA SER A 37 2.43 -7.66 19.71
C SER A 37 3.79 -6.94 19.65
N ALA A 38 4.81 -7.55 19.04
CA ALA A 38 6.12 -6.95 18.84
C ALA A 38 6.12 -5.89 17.72
N ALA A 39 5.21 -6.02 16.74
CA ALA A 39 5.02 -5.05 15.67
C ALA A 39 4.32 -3.75 16.14
N GLY A 40 3.80 -3.73 17.37
CA GLY A 40 3.18 -2.56 17.97
C GLY A 40 1.75 -2.83 18.40
N ALA A 41 0.87 -1.86 18.16
CA ALA A 41 -0.56 -1.99 18.46
C ALA A 41 -1.32 -2.58 17.25
N PRO A 42 -2.32 -3.45 17.47
CA PRO A 42 -2.83 -3.88 18.78
C PRO A 42 -1.98 -4.97 19.45
N LYS A 43 -2.00 -5.03 20.79
CA LYS A 43 -1.45 -6.19 21.50
C LYS A 43 -2.34 -7.40 21.26
N VAL A 44 -1.77 -8.44 20.65
CA VAL A 44 -2.43 -9.71 20.38
C VAL A 44 -2.54 -10.50 21.69
N VAL A 45 -3.78 -10.87 22.04
CA VAL A 45 -4.09 -11.67 23.23
C VAL A 45 -4.84 -12.95 22.84
N LYS A 46 -4.75 -13.98 23.68
CA LYS A 46 -5.44 -15.25 23.44
C LYS A 46 -6.95 -15.03 23.33
N GLY A 47 -7.55 -15.60 22.28
CA GLY A 47 -9.00 -15.49 22.03
C GLY A 47 -9.42 -14.24 21.26
N MET A 48 -8.51 -13.29 20.99
CA MET A 48 -8.79 -12.09 20.18
C MET A 48 -9.31 -12.47 18.79
N THR A 49 -10.30 -11.71 18.31
CA THR A 49 -10.85 -11.81 16.96
C THR A 49 -10.92 -10.43 16.32
N ILE A 50 -10.75 -10.39 15.00
CA ILE A 50 -10.84 -9.18 14.18
C ILE A 50 -11.60 -9.48 12.89
N THR A 51 -12.15 -8.43 12.26
CA THR A 51 -12.71 -8.48 10.91
C THR A 51 -11.61 -8.43 9.85
N ALA A 52 -11.95 -8.79 8.61
CA ALA A 52 -11.02 -8.65 7.49
C ALA A 52 -10.59 -7.20 7.25
N ALA A 53 -11.49 -6.23 7.48
CA ALA A 53 -11.19 -4.81 7.35
C ALA A 53 -10.20 -4.34 8.42
N GLU A 54 -10.38 -4.77 9.67
CA GLU A 54 -9.42 -4.49 10.76
C GLU A 54 -8.06 -5.14 10.49
N ALA A 55 -8.04 -6.37 9.96
CA ALA A 55 -6.79 -7.05 9.57
C ALA A 55 -6.03 -6.28 8.49
N GLU A 56 -6.74 -5.73 7.50
CA GLU A 56 -6.11 -4.88 6.47
C GLU A 56 -5.59 -3.56 7.05
N GLN A 57 -6.33 -2.94 7.97
CA GLN A 57 -5.85 -1.72 8.66
C GLN A 57 -4.58 -2.00 9.49
N ILE A 58 -4.52 -3.16 10.16
CA ILE A 58 -3.32 -3.61 10.87
C ILE A 58 -2.17 -3.79 9.87
N LEU A 59 -2.40 -4.53 8.78
CA LEU A 59 -1.39 -4.77 7.76
C LEU A 59 -0.82 -3.46 7.18
N ARG A 60 -1.68 -2.48 6.87
CA ARG A 60 -1.23 -1.17 6.35
C ARG A 60 -0.32 -0.43 7.34
N ARG A 61 -0.50 -0.63 8.66
CA ARG A 61 0.42 -0.09 9.67
C ARG A 61 1.73 -0.87 9.73
N ASP A 62 1.66 -2.19 9.70
CA ASP A 62 2.85 -3.06 9.77
C ASP A 62 3.77 -2.85 8.56
N VAL A 63 3.19 -2.60 7.39
CA VAL A 63 3.93 -2.37 6.14
C VAL A 63 4.68 -1.03 6.13
N ALA A 64 4.31 -0.06 6.98
CA ALA A 64 4.94 1.26 7.02
C ALA A 64 6.46 1.18 7.33
N GLY A 65 6.90 0.17 8.09
CA GLY A 65 8.32 -0.08 8.33
C GLY A 65 9.07 -0.44 7.03
N ALA A 66 8.50 -1.34 6.23
CA ALA A 66 9.06 -1.74 4.95
C ALA A 66 9.02 -0.60 3.92
N GLU A 67 7.98 0.24 3.92
CA GLU A 67 7.91 1.46 3.10
C GLU A 67 9.09 2.39 3.42
N LYS A 68 9.33 2.65 4.71
CA LYS A 68 10.46 3.46 5.16
C LYS A 68 11.79 2.84 4.74
N ASP A 69 11.94 1.53 4.91
CA ASP A 69 13.17 0.83 4.55
C ASP A 69 13.49 0.93 3.05
N VAL A 70 12.49 0.80 2.17
CA VAL A 70 12.69 0.99 0.73
C VAL A 70 13.12 2.42 0.42
N LEU A 71 12.46 3.42 1.02
CA LEU A 71 12.82 4.83 0.83
C LEU A 71 14.24 5.16 1.33
N ASP A 72 14.69 4.51 2.40
CA ASP A 72 16.03 4.72 2.96
C ASP A 72 17.12 3.98 2.15
N LEU A 73 16.81 2.80 1.59
CA LEU A 73 17.79 1.94 0.91
C LEU A 73 17.97 2.25 -0.58
N VAL A 74 16.91 2.68 -1.27
CA VAL A 74 16.93 2.91 -2.72
C VAL A 74 17.37 4.34 -3.03
N LYS A 75 18.31 4.48 -3.96
CA LYS A 75 18.99 5.73 -4.33
C LYS A 75 18.61 6.26 -5.70
N VAL A 76 17.81 5.50 -6.45
CA VAL A 76 17.33 5.85 -7.78
C VAL A 76 15.82 6.11 -7.76
N PRO A 77 15.28 6.92 -8.68
CA PRO A 77 13.84 7.10 -8.79
C PRO A 77 13.11 5.77 -9.04
N LEU A 78 11.97 5.59 -8.38
CA LEU A 78 11.08 4.45 -8.57
C LEU A 78 9.69 4.94 -8.99
N ASN A 79 9.03 4.16 -9.85
CA ASN A 79 7.58 4.31 -10.04
C ASN A 79 6.80 3.61 -8.90
N GLU A 80 5.48 3.82 -8.86
CA GLU A 80 4.62 3.26 -7.79
C GLU A 80 4.61 1.74 -7.74
N ASN A 81 4.67 1.06 -8.89
CA ASN A 81 4.69 -0.39 -8.98
C ASN A 81 6.01 -0.98 -8.49
N GLN A 82 7.14 -0.40 -8.94
CA GLN A 82 8.48 -0.76 -8.48
C GLN A 82 8.63 -0.58 -6.98
N PHE A 83 8.18 0.56 -6.45
CA PHE A 83 8.16 0.81 -5.01
C PHE A 83 7.34 -0.26 -4.28
N SER A 84 6.12 -0.52 -4.74
CA SER A 84 5.22 -1.47 -4.07
C SER A 84 5.73 -2.91 -4.11
N ALA A 85 6.36 -3.34 -5.20
CA ALA A 85 7.01 -4.64 -5.30
C ALA A 85 8.18 -4.77 -4.31
N LEU A 86 9.03 -3.74 -4.20
CA LEU A 86 10.14 -3.73 -3.25
C LEU A 86 9.64 -3.70 -1.80
N VAL A 87 8.54 -3.01 -1.50
CA VAL A 87 7.94 -3.01 -0.15
C VAL A 87 7.47 -4.41 0.23
N SER A 88 6.77 -5.13 -0.67
CA SER A 88 6.38 -6.53 -0.42
C SER A 88 7.60 -7.44 -0.19
N PHE A 89 8.66 -7.20 -0.96
CA PHE A 89 9.91 -7.95 -0.86
C PHE A 89 10.65 -7.71 0.47
N VAL A 90 10.78 -6.43 0.88
CA VAL A 90 11.36 -6.04 2.17
C VAL A 90 10.50 -6.54 3.33
N PHE A 91 9.17 -6.47 3.22
CA PHE A 91 8.28 -7.00 4.26
C PHE A 91 8.51 -8.51 4.48
N ASN A 92 8.81 -9.26 3.42
CA ASN A 92 9.08 -10.70 3.53
C ASN A 92 10.45 -11.03 4.12
N LEU A 93 11.50 -10.33 3.68
CA LEU A 93 12.89 -10.69 3.97
C LEU A 93 13.49 -9.89 5.12
N GLY A 94 12.89 -8.74 5.43
CA GLY A 94 13.43 -7.75 6.34
C GLY A 94 14.55 -6.89 5.73
N ARG A 95 14.73 -5.70 6.31
CA ARG A 95 15.69 -4.68 5.87
C ARG A 95 17.09 -5.24 5.65
N ALA A 96 17.61 -5.99 6.62
CA ALA A 96 19.01 -6.42 6.64
C ALA A 96 19.36 -7.28 5.40
N GLN A 97 18.50 -8.25 5.07
CA GLN A 97 18.73 -9.11 3.90
C GLN A 97 18.67 -8.34 2.58
N VAL A 98 17.75 -7.37 2.47
CA VAL A 98 17.61 -6.56 1.26
C VAL A 98 18.75 -5.55 1.10
N ALA A 99 19.23 -4.97 2.20
CA ALA A 99 20.33 -4.00 2.19
C ALA A 99 21.62 -4.56 1.57
N ASP A 100 21.91 -5.85 1.80
CA ASP A 100 23.12 -6.51 1.27
C ASP A 100 22.86 -7.26 -0.05
N SER A 101 21.66 -7.17 -0.62
CA SER A 101 21.26 -7.95 -1.79
C SER A 101 21.92 -7.47 -3.10
N THR A 102 22.19 -8.43 -3.99
CA THR A 102 22.56 -8.12 -5.39
C THR A 102 21.46 -7.34 -6.10
N LEU A 103 20.19 -7.59 -5.77
CA LEU A 103 19.03 -6.86 -6.26
C LEU A 103 19.18 -5.36 -5.99
N LEU A 104 19.37 -4.97 -4.73
CA LEU A 104 19.51 -3.56 -4.35
C LEU A 104 20.76 -2.93 -4.97
N ARG A 105 21.89 -3.67 -5.02
CA ARG A 105 23.13 -3.19 -5.64
C ARG A 105 22.93 -2.89 -7.13
N LYS A 106 22.27 -3.79 -7.88
CA LYS A 106 21.96 -3.57 -9.31
C LYS A 106 21.02 -2.39 -9.49
N LEU A 107 19.93 -2.35 -8.73
CA LEU A 107 18.94 -1.27 -8.77
C LEU A 107 19.61 0.11 -8.56
N ASN A 108 20.40 0.25 -7.49
CA ASN A 108 21.07 1.51 -7.17
C ASN A 108 22.19 1.89 -8.15
N ALA A 109 22.70 0.93 -8.93
CA ALA A 109 23.65 1.16 -10.02
C ALA A 109 22.95 1.49 -11.36
N GLY A 110 21.62 1.55 -11.40
CA GLY A 110 20.84 1.75 -12.63
C GLY A 110 20.86 0.53 -13.58
N ALA A 111 21.29 -0.64 -13.08
CA ALA A 111 21.23 -1.90 -13.81
C ALA A 111 19.89 -2.61 -13.56
N ASP A 112 19.50 -3.52 -14.46
CA ASP A 112 18.25 -4.28 -14.33
C ASP A 112 18.30 -5.25 -13.13
N PRO A 113 17.45 -5.03 -12.09
CA PRO A 113 17.41 -5.88 -10.90
C PRO A 113 16.33 -6.98 -10.98
N ALA A 114 15.47 -6.99 -12.02
CA ALA A 114 14.22 -7.75 -11.99
C ALA A 114 14.43 -9.28 -11.91
N SER A 115 15.45 -9.80 -12.58
CA SER A 115 15.80 -11.22 -12.49
C SER A 115 16.32 -11.65 -11.10
N GLU A 116 16.74 -10.71 -10.25
CA GLU A 116 17.25 -11.04 -8.92
C GLU A 116 16.16 -11.49 -7.96
N PHE A 117 14.89 -11.14 -8.19
CA PHE A 117 13.77 -11.64 -7.37
C PHE A 117 13.74 -13.18 -7.36
N ASP A 118 14.04 -13.82 -8.49
CA ASP A 118 13.99 -15.28 -8.67
C ASP A 118 15.10 -16.05 -7.89
N ARG A 119 16.02 -15.31 -7.25
CA ARG A 119 17.05 -15.87 -6.36
C ARG A 119 16.56 -16.06 -4.93
N TRP A 120 15.50 -15.38 -4.54
CA TRP A 120 14.99 -15.35 -3.17
C TRP A 120 13.81 -16.30 -2.96
N ILE A 121 14.04 -17.58 -3.32
CA ILE A 121 13.03 -18.65 -3.28
C ILE A 121 13.37 -19.77 -2.29
N TYR A 122 14.45 -19.65 -1.53
CA TYR A 122 14.95 -20.70 -0.65
C TYR A 122 14.64 -20.39 0.81
N ASP A 123 14.23 -21.42 1.55
CA ASP A 123 14.19 -21.42 3.01
C ASP A 123 14.98 -22.64 3.51
N ASN A 124 15.91 -22.42 4.43
CA ASN A 124 16.83 -23.45 4.94
C ASN A 124 17.47 -24.30 3.82
N GLY A 125 17.91 -23.64 2.74
CA GLY A 125 18.57 -24.26 1.58
C GLY A 125 17.63 -25.02 0.63
N LYS A 126 16.32 -25.03 0.88
CA LYS A 126 15.34 -25.71 0.02
C LYS A 126 14.46 -24.70 -0.73
N PRO A 127 14.26 -24.86 -2.04
CA PRO A 127 13.35 -23.98 -2.77
C PRO A 127 11.91 -24.21 -2.30
N LEU A 128 11.19 -23.14 -1.98
CA LEU A 128 9.79 -23.17 -1.60
C LEU A 128 8.92 -22.64 -2.73
N GLU A 129 7.88 -23.40 -3.08
CA GLU A 129 6.95 -23.02 -4.14
C GLU A 129 6.15 -21.74 -3.78
N GLY A 130 5.84 -21.54 -2.50
CA GLY A 130 5.20 -20.30 -2.03
C GLY A 130 6.07 -19.07 -2.30
N LEU A 131 7.38 -19.16 -2.02
CA LEU A 131 8.32 -18.07 -2.31
C LEU A 131 8.47 -17.87 -3.81
N ARG A 132 8.58 -18.94 -4.61
CA ARG A 132 8.62 -18.84 -6.08
C ARG A 132 7.44 -18.03 -6.63
N LYS A 133 6.21 -18.36 -6.21
CA LYS A 133 5.00 -17.65 -6.64
C LYS A 133 4.99 -16.20 -6.19
N ARG A 134 5.42 -15.92 -4.95
CA ARG A 134 5.52 -14.55 -4.42
C ARG A 134 6.53 -13.72 -5.22
N ARG A 135 7.75 -14.24 -5.43
CA ARG A 135 8.80 -13.56 -6.21
C ARG A 135 8.36 -13.28 -7.64
N ALA A 136 7.66 -14.21 -8.28
CA ALA A 136 7.13 -14.01 -9.63
C ALA A 136 6.11 -12.86 -9.68
N LYS A 137 5.19 -12.77 -8.70
CA LYS A 137 4.23 -11.65 -8.60
C LYS A 137 4.92 -10.31 -8.32
N GLU A 138 5.90 -10.28 -7.42
CA GLU A 138 6.66 -9.07 -7.09
C GLU A 138 7.46 -8.58 -8.30
N ARG A 139 8.14 -9.50 -9.01
CA ARG A 139 8.87 -9.19 -10.25
C ARG A 139 7.93 -8.65 -11.32
N ALA A 140 6.81 -9.31 -11.56
CA ALA A 140 5.83 -8.89 -12.55
C ALA A 140 5.31 -7.48 -12.26
N LEU A 141 4.98 -7.18 -10.99
CA LEU A 141 4.60 -5.83 -10.57
C LEU A 141 5.77 -4.85 -10.78
N PHE A 142 6.99 -5.20 -10.42
CA PHE A 142 8.17 -4.34 -10.59
C PHE A 142 8.42 -3.97 -12.05
N GLU A 143 8.24 -4.92 -12.97
CA GLU A 143 8.40 -4.73 -14.42
C GLU A 143 7.19 -4.02 -15.06
N GLU A 144 6.04 -3.95 -14.38
CA GLU A 144 4.83 -3.34 -14.91
C GLU A 144 4.97 -1.81 -14.99
N PRO A 145 4.95 -1.25 -16.22
CA PRO A 145 5.04 0.20 -16.39
C PRO A 145 3.78 0.87 -15.82
N VAL A 146 3.97 1.93 -15.05
CA VAL A 146 2.86 2.80 -14.68
C VAL A 146 2.59 3.71 -15.87
N ASN A 147 1.56 3.39 -16.66
CA ASN A 147 1.15 4.23 -17.80
C ASN A 147 0.68 5.61 -17.32
N GLY A 148 1.52 6.63 -17.57
CA GLY A 148 1.22 8.05 -17.36
C GLY A 148 1.52 8.56 -15.95
N ALA A 149 1.84 9.85 -15.85
CA ALA A 149 2.10 10.63 -14.62
C ALA A 149 1.25 10.18 -13.41
N PRO A 150 1.75 10.35 -12.15
CA PRO A 150 1.07 9.87 -10.94
C PRO A 150 -0.43 10.13 -11.04
N ARG A 151 -1.23 9.06 -11.04
CA ARG A 151 -2.69 9.20 -11.08
C ARG A 151 -3.08 9.93 -9.81
N GLU A 152 -3.42 11.19 -9.98
CA GLU A 152 -4.03 12.00 -8.93
C GLU A 152 -5.13 11.18 -8.26
N SER A 153 -5.05 11.00 -6.94
CA SER A 153 -6.06 10.25 -6.20
C SER A 153 -7.45 10.84 -6.47
N ALA A 154 -8.50 10.03 -6.43
CA ALA A 154 -9.87 10.53 -6.63
C ALA A 154 -10.20 11.70 -5.68
N LYS A 155 -9.61 11.70 -4.48
CA LYS A 155 -9.70 12.77 -3.49
C LYS A 155 -9.00 14.04 -3.94
N ALA A 156 -7.76 13.94 -4.42
CA ALA A 156 -7.01 15.09 -4.94
C ALA A 156 -7.68 15.66 -6.20
N ARG A 157 -8.20 14.80 -7.09
CA ARG A 157 -8.95 15.21 -8.27
C ARG A 157 -10.19 16.01 -7.86
N LEU A 158 -10.97 15.50 -6.90
CA LEU A 158 -12.13 16.21 -6.38
C LEU A 158 -11.76 17.54 -5.71
N GLN A 159 -10.68 17.59 -4.90
CA GLN A 159 -10.18 18.84 -4.32
C GLN A 159 -9.81 19.86 -5.42
N ARG A 160 -9.20 19.42 -6.52
CA ARG A 160 -8.88 20.27 -7.67
C ARG A 160 -10.12 20.82 -8.36
N GLU A 161 -11.12 19.98 -8.63
CA GLU A 161 -12.40 20.42 -9.23
C GLU A 161 -13.09 21.45 -8.33
N LEU A 162 -13.14 21.20 -7.02
CA LEU A 162 -13.72 22.14 -6.05
C LEU A 162 -12.91 23.45 -5.96
N ALA A 163 -11.58 23.39 -6.11
CA ALA A 163 -10.73 24.58 -6.13
C ALA A 163 -10.94 25.41 -7.41
N ALA A 164 -11.12 24.76 -8.57
CA ALA A 164 -11.43 25.44 -9.83
C ALA A 164 -12.77 26.19 -9.79
N LEU A 165 -13.72 25.71 -8.98
CA LEU A 165 -14.99 26.38 -8.71
C LEU A 165 -14.89 27.44 -7.59
N GLY A 166 -13.70 27.68 -7.02
CA GLY A 166 -13.50 28.62 -5.91
C GLY A 166 -14.09 28.16 -4.56
N LEU A 167 -14.45 26.87 -4.44
CA LEU A 167 -15.08 26.30 -3.24
C LEU A 167 -14.07 25.69 -2.26
N TYR A 168 -12.84 25.45 -2.69
CA TYR A 168 -11.76 24.84 -1.90
C TYR A 168 -10.45 25.62 -2.03
N ASN A 169 -9.98 26.19 -0.91
CA ASN A 169 -8.83 27.10 -0.88
C ASN A 169 -7.62 26.53 -0.11
N LEU A 170 -7.66 25.25 0.24
CA LEU A 170 -6.56 24.56 0.93
C LEU A 170 -5.66 23.83 -0.08
N LYS A 171 -4.57 23.24 0.41
CA LYS A 171 -3.67 22.43 -0.40
C LYS A 171 -4.41 21.26 -1.04
N ILE A 172 -4.12 21.01 -2.33
CA ILE A 172 -4.53 19.81 -3.05
C ILE A 172 -3.49 18.72 -2.75
N ASP A 173 -3.82 17.82 -1.83
CA ASP A 173 -2.92 16.78 -1.33
C ASP A 173 -3.58 15.40 -1.22
N GLY A 174 -4.88 15.30 -1.53
CA GLY A 174 -5.66 14.07 -1.44
C GLY A 174 -6.04 13.66 -0.01
N ILE A 175 -5.72 14.45 1.00
CA ILE A 175 -6.10 14.19 2.40
C ILE A 175 -7.53 14.71 2.61
N TRP A 176 -8.45 13.79 2.94
CA TRP A 176 -9.85 14.16 3.18
C TRP A 176 -10.07 14.61 4.63
N GLY A 177 -10.64 15.79 4.81
CA GLY A 177 -10.97 16.34 6.14
C GLY A 177 -12.06 17.39 6.07
N ASN A 178 -12.26 18.13 7.17
CA ASN A 178 -13.35 19.10 7.31
C ASN A 178 -13.39 20.14 6.17
N GLY A 179 -12.22 20.58 5.68
CA GLY A 179 -12.14 21.50 4.54
C GLY A 179 -12.67 20.89 3.23
N SER A 180 -12.30 19.64 2.92
CA SER A 180 -12.79 18.95 1.72
C SER A 180 -14.28 18.62 1.83
N GLN A 181 -14.73 18.21 3.01
CA GLN A 181 -16.15 17.92 3.27
C GLN A 181 -17.01 19.19 3.12
N GLY A 182 -16.60 20.30 3.74
CA GLY A 182 -17.34 21.56 3.66
C GLY A 182 -17.41 22.13 2.22
N ALA A 183 -16.35 21.98 1.42
CA ALA A 183 -16.36 22.37 0.02
C ALA A 183 -17.33 21.51 -0.82
N LEU A 184 -17.36 20.19 -0.58
CA LEU A 184 -18.29 19.28 -1.24
C LEU A 184 -19.76 19.59 -0.88
N ASP A 185 -20.03 19.91 0.38
CA ASP A 185 -21.38 20.24 0.84
C ASP A 185 -21.88 21.55 0.22
N LYS A 186 -21.01 22.57 0.11
CA LYS A 186 -21.30 23.81 -0.62
C LYS A 186 -21.61 23.55 -2.09
N PHE A 187 -20.80 22.72 -2.76
CA PHE A 187 -21.03 22.35 -4.17
C PHE A 187 -22.42 21.70 -4.34
N ARG A 188 -22.75 20.72 -3.50
CA ARG A 188 -24.05 20.04 -3.53
C ARG A 188 -25.23 20.98 -3.28
N ALA A 189 -25.06 21.99 -2.43
CA ALA A 189 -26.09 23.01 -2.19
C ALA A 189 -26.31 23.89 -3.43
N HIS A 190 -25.23 24.32 -4.11
CA HIS A 190 -25.34 25.10 -5.35
C HIS A 190 -25.98 24.29 -6.48
N ALA A 191 -25.58 23.02 -6.66
CA ALA A 191 -26.17 22.15 -7.67
C ALA A 191 -27.69 22.04 -7.51
N ARG A 192 -28.17 21.79 -6.29
CA ARG A 192 -29.62 21.74 -6.00
C ARG A 192 -30.34 23.06 -6.29
N ALA A 193 -29.70 24.20 -5.99
CA ALA A 193 -30.28 25.50 -6.28
C ALA A 193 -30.42 25.74 -7.79
N ILE A 194 -29.41 25.35 -8.58
CA ILE A 194 -29.46 25.42 -10.05
C ILE A 194 -30.57 24.51 -10.59
N ASP A 195 -30.65 23.27 -10.12
CA ASP A 195 -31.71 22.34 -10.56
C ASP A 195 -33.12 22.89 -10.29
N THR A 196 -33.29 23.60 -9.18
CA THR A 196 -34.56 24.26 -8.82
C THR A 196 -34.89 25.39 -9.81
N ILE A 197 -33.93 26.27 -10.10
CA ILE A 197 -34.11 27.37 -11.06
C ILE A 197 -34.41 26.84 -12.46
N LEU A 198 -33.70 25.81 -12.91
CA LEU A 198 -33.95 25.19 -14.21
C LEU A 198 -35.37 24.62 -14.30
N SER A 199 -35.87 24.00 -13.22
CA SER A 199 -37.24 23.48 -13.17
C SER A 199 -38.30 24.59 -13.22
N GLU A 200 -38.02 25.77 -12.66
CA GLU A 200 -38.91 26.94 -12.75
C GLU A 200 -38.94 27.54 -14.16
N MET A 201 -37.83 27.46 -14.91
CA MET A 201 -37.75 27.96 -16.28
C MET A 201 -38.51 27.10 -17.31
N GLU A 202 -38.80 25.84 -16.97
CA GLU A 202 -39.54 24.90 -17.83
C GLU A 202 -41.07 24.96 -17.66
N GLN A 203 -41.58 25.79 -16.74
CA GLN A 203 -43.01 26.02 -16.48
C GLN A 203 -43.55 27.24 -17.23
#